data_AF-A0A520EHC5-F1
#
_entry.id   AF-A0A520EHC5-F1
#
_cell.length_a   1.000
_cell.length_b   1.000
_cell.length_c   1.000
_cell.angle_alpha   90.00
_cell.angle_beta   90.00
_cell.angle_gamma   90.00
#
_symmetry.space_group_name_H-M   'P 1'
#
loop_
_entity.id
_entity.type
_entity.pdbx_description
1 polymer ?
#
loop_
_entity_poly.entity_id
_entity_poly.type
_entity_poly.pdbx_seq_one_letter_code
_entity_poly.pdbx_strand_id
1 'polypeptide(L)'
;MDTLAIVILNYNGQPFLAKFLPTVLANADGHPVYVADSASVDSSVSFLRTHFPAVRVIELPRNEGYAGGYNMALESIRTQYGGAKYYVLPNSDIEVTPGWLSPMLALLEANPRIAACQPKIRSYDQRTLFEHAGAAGGFVDWLGYVFCRGRVFALTGFAKWGMTNAVAAALAVAGEIQGSPPSWHETLRERHHGIRDVLSTVEANATVGARMVSGWAAPGAGSASEPERAQVERDGVRPVAESTVDGVTCRLSAVCTHLGGIVRWNDAERSWDCPLHGSRFAADGTVIEGPATRDLDRVEAPAGE
;
A
#
# COMPACT_ATOMS: atom_id res chain seq x y z
N MET A 1 -26.21 -24.64 -26.87
CA MET A 1 -25.51 -24.05 -25.71
C MET A 1 -25.50 -22.56 -25.94
N ASP A 2 -26.14 -21.81 -25.05
CA ASP A 2 -26.25 -20.36 -25.18
C ASP A 2 -24.90 -19.68 -24.89
N THR A 3 -24.64 -18.51 -25.47
CA THR A 3 -23.41 -17.76 -25.14
C THR A 3 -23.45 -17.24 -23.70
N LEU A 4 -24.59 -16.70 -23.28
CA LEU A 4 -24.80 -16.13 -21.95
C LEU A 4 -26.20 -16.50 -21.45
N ALA A 5 -26.30 -16.84 -20.16
CA ALA A 5 -27.58 -16.96 -19.44
C ALA A 5 -27.64 -15.93 -18.30
N ILE A 6 -28.75 -15.21 -18.20
CA ILE A 6 -29.05 -14.30 -17.09
C ILE A 6 -29.86 -15.09 -16.06
N VAL A 7 -29.33 -15.25 -14.84
CA VAL A 7 -29.95 -16.11 -13.82
C VAL A 7 -30.20 -15.29 -12.56
N ILE A 8 -31.46 -15.05 -12.24
CA ILE A 8 -31.88 -14.34 -11.03
C ILE A 8 -32.33 -15.38 -10.01
N LEU A 9 -31.73 -15.40 -8.84
CA LEU A 9 -32.25 -16.16 -7.70
C LEU A 9 -33.31 -15.33 -6.96
N ASN A 10 -34.48 -15.91 -6.69
CA ASN A 10 -35.60 -15.26 -6.02
C ASN A 10 -36.01 -16.05 -4.76
N TYR A 11 -36.35 -15.35 -3.67
CA TYR A 11 -37.03 -15.94 -2.52
C TYR A 11 -37.96 -14.89 -1.91
N ASN A 12 -39.28 -15.13 -1.97
CA ASN A 12 -40.32 -14.20 -1.52
C ASN A 12 -40.15 -12.76 -2.05
N GLY A 13 -39.67 -12.62 -3.29
CA GLY A 13 -39.25 -11.36 -3.89
C GLY A 13 -40.24 -10.77 -4.90
N GLN A 14 -41.52 -11.16 -4.88
CA GLN A 14 -42.51 -10.70 -5.88
C GLN A 14 -42.53 -9.17 -6.11
N PRO A 15 -42.41 -8.31 -5.08
CA PRO A 15 -42.34 -6.85 -5.29
C PRO A 15 -41.08 -6.40 -6.05
N PHE A 16 -39.93 -7.04 -5.79
CA PHE A 16 -38.69 -6.74 -6.49
C PHE A 16 -38.73 -7.21 -7.94
N LEU A 17 -39.24 -8.43 -8.17
CA LEU A 17 -39.47 -8.94 -9.53
C LEU A 17 -40.37 -8.00 -10.33
N ALA A 18 -41.48 -7.52 -9.74
CA ALA A 18 -42.38 -6.57 -10.42
C ALA A 18 -41.68 -5.26 -10.81
N LYS A 19 -40.79 -4.77 -9.94
CA LYS A 19 -40.10 -3.49 -10.12
C LYS A 19 -38.92 -3.57 -11.09
N PHE A 20 -38.10 -4.61 -10.99
CA PHE A 20 -36.76 -4.63 -11.57
C PHE A 20 -36.61 -5.55 -12.78
N LEU A 21 -37.33 -6.68 -12.80
CA LEU A 21 -37.28 -7.64 -13.91
C LEU A 21 -37.61 -7.03 -15.28
N PRO A 22 -38.55 -6.07 -15.43
CA PRO A 22 -38.80 -5.42 -16.72
C PRO A 22 -37.53 -4.76 -17.30
N THR A 23 -36.71 -4.14 -16.46
CA THR A 23 -35.47 -3.48 -16.90
C THR A 23 -34.42 -4.49 -17.35
N VAL A 24 -34.34 -5.64 -16.68
CA VAL A 24 -33.45 -6.75 -17.07
C VAL A 24 -33.88 -7.32 -18.42
N LEU A 25 -35.17 -7.58 -18.61
CA LEU A 25 -35.70 -8.10 -19.88
C LEU A 25 -35.49 -7.14 -21.04
N ALA A 26 -35.71 -5.84 -20.83
CA ALA A 26 -35.49 -4.82 -21.86
C ALA A 26 -34.02 -4.70 -22.29
N ASN A 27 -33.08 -5.07 -21.41
CA ASN A 27 -31.63 -4.98 -21.62
C ASN A 27 -30.95 -6.37 -21.57
N ALA A 28 -31.68 -7.42 -21.96
CA ALA A 28 -31.16 -8.78 -22.01
C ALA A 28 -30.38 -9.07 -23.31
N ASP A 29 -30.42 -8.17 -24.30
CA ASP A 29 -29.74 -8.29 -25.59
C ASP A 29 -30.02 -9.62 -26.32
N GLY A 30 -31.24 -10.15 -26.15
CA GLY A 30 -31.67 -11.43 -26.74
C GLY A 30 -31.21 -12.68 -25.98
N HIS A 31 -30.47 -12.53 -24.87
CA HIS A 31 -30.06 -13.65 -24.02
C HIS A 31 -31.23 -14.17 -23.16
N PRO A 32 -31.30 -15.48 -22.90
CA PRO A 32 -32.34 -16.06 -22.05
C PRO A 32 -32.22 -15.57 -20.61
N VAL A 33 -33.37 -15.20 -20.04
CA VAL A 33 -33.51 -14.84 -18.62
C VAL A 33 -34.20 -15.98 -17.88
N TYR A 34 -33.54 -16.43 -16.82
CA TYR A 34 -34.01 -17.44 -15.89
C TYR A 34 -34.29 -16.79 -14.55
N VAL A 35 -35.42 -17.15 -13.94
CA VAL A 35 -35.68 -16.85 -12.53
C VAL A 35 -35.75 -18.17 -11.78
N ALA A 36 -34.76 -18.41 -10.94
CA ALA A 36 -34.72 -19.55 -10.04
C ALA A 36 -35.42 -19.19 -8.74
N ASP A 37 -36.60 -19.75 -8.53
CA ASP A 37 -37.39 -19.56 -7.32
C ASP A 37 -36.94 -20.53 -6.23
N SER A 38 -36.43 -20.00 -5.13
CA SER A 38 -35.84 -20.76 -4.01
C SER A 38 -36.91 -21.22 -3.02
N ALA A 39 -37.93 -21.92 -3.51
CA ALA A 39 -39.10 -22.37 -2.76
C ALA A 39 -39.83 -21.21 -2.05
N SER A 40 -40.17 -20.16 -2.80
CA SER A 40 -40.97 -19.05 -2.27
C SER A 40 -42.35 -19.52 -1.82
N VAL A 41 -42.86 -18.89 -0.77
CA VAL A 41 -44.21 -19.11 -0.23
C VAL A 41 -45.17 -17.96 -0.57
N ASP A 42 -44.66 -16.91 -1.21
CA ASP A 42 -45.45 -15.81 -1.74
C ASP A 42 -45.99 -16.11 -3.16
N SER A 43 -46.51 -15.08 -3.82
CA SER A 43 -47.03 -15.16 -5.17
C SER A 43 -45.96 -15.03 -6.27
N SER A 44 -44.66 -15.12 -5.97
CA SER A 44 -43.58 -14.91 -6.96
C SER A 44 -43.74 -15.77 -8.22
N VAL A 45 -43.94 -17.08 -8.05
CA VAL A 45 -44.04 -18.02 -9.18
C VAL A 45 -45.29 -17.76 -10.03
N SER A 46 -46.45 -17.57 -9.39
CA SER A 46 -47.70 -17.30 -10.11
C SER A 46 -47.64 -15.94 -10.83
N PHE A 47 -47.04 -14.94 -10.18
CA PHE A 47 -46.80 -13.62 -10.76
C PHE A 47 -45.92 -13.70 -12.01
N LEU A 48 -44.79 -14.42 -11.96
CA LEU A 48 -43.88 -14.64 -13.09
C LEU A 48 -44.58 -15.32 -14.27
N ARG A 49 -45.28 -16.42 -14.02
CA ARG A 49 -46.01 -17.18 -15.05
C ARG A 49 -47.09 -16.34 -15.74
N THR A 50 -47.70 -15.41 -15.01
CA THR A 50 -48.79 -14.57 -15.53
C THR A 50 -48.27 -13.35 -16.29
N HIS A 51 -47.26 -12.65 -15.76
CA HIS A 51 -46.83 -11.33 -16.27
C HIS A 51 -45.57 -11.40 -17.13
N PHE A 52 -44.75 -12.43 -16.96
CA PHE A 52 -43.47 -12.59 -17.65
C PHE A 52 -43.34 -13.99 -18.29
N PRO A 53 -44.24 -14.38 -19.20
CA PRO A 53 -44.24 -15.72 -19.81
C PRO A 53 -42.99 -16.04 -20.64
N ALA A 54 -42.21 -15.01 -21.02
CA ALA A 54 -40.94 -15.18 -21.72
C ALA A 54 -39.78 -15.62 -20.79
N VAL A 55 -39.94 -15.47 -19.47
CA VAL A 55 -38.95 -15.87 -18.47
C VAL A 55 -39.02 -17.36 -18.22
N ARG A 56 -37.86 -18.01 -18.16
CA ARG A 56 -37.74 -19.42 -17.79
C ARG A 56 -37.72 -19.53 -16.27
N VAL A 57 -38.82 -20.01 -15.67
CA VAL A 57 -38.93 -20.19 -14.22
C VAL A 57 -38.37 -21.56 -13.82
N ILE A 58 -37.45 -21.58 -12.85
CA ILE A 58 -36.89 -22.81 -12.26
C ILE A 58 -37.32 -22.84 -10.80
N GLU A 59 -38.26 -23.72 -10.45
CA GLU A 59 -38.68 -23.91 -9.06
C GLU A 59 -37.74 -24.89 -8.35
N LEU A 60 -36.99 -24.38 -7.38
CA LEU A 60 -36.11 -25.18 -6.55
C LEU A 60 -36.94 -25.87 -5.45
N PRO A 61 -36.64 -27.14 -5.12
CA PRO A 61 -37.44 -27.92 -4.18
C PRO A 61 -37.35 -27.43 -2.73
N ARG A 62 -36.35 -26.60 -2.40
CA ARG A 62 -36.13 -26.03 -1.06
C ARG A 62 -35.20 -24.81 -1.14
N ASN A 63 -35.22 -23.99 -0.10
CA ASN A 63 -34.33 -22.85 0.04
C ASN A 63 -32.98 -23.29 0.66
N GLU A 64 -31.90 -23.25 -0.12
CA GLU A 64 -30.52 -23.56 0.31
C GLU A 64 -29.65 -22.29 0.50
N GLY A 65 -30.31 -21.15 0.67
CA GLY A 65 -29.64 -19.85 0.67
C GLY A 65 -29.06 -19.48 -0.68
N TYR A 66 -28.23 -18.44 -0.69
CA TYR A 66 -27.79 -17.78 -1.93
C TYR A 66 -26.91 -18.68 -2.82
N ALA A 67 -25.78 -19.15 -2.30
CA ALA A 67 -24.85 -20.00 -3.06
C ALA A 67 -25.45 -21.36 -3.41
N GLY A 68 -26.15 -21.99 -2.47
CA GLY A 68 -26.83 -23.27 -2.70
C GLY A 68 -27.92 -23.17 -3.76
N GLY A 69 -28.73 -22.10 -3.71
CA GLY A 69 -29.76 -21.82 -4.71
C GLY A 69 -29.20 -21.66 -6.12
N TYR A 70 -28.10 -20.90 -6.28
CA TYR A 70 -27.43 -20.80 -7.59
C TYR A 70 -26.86 -22.12 -8.07
N ASN A 71 -26.21 -22.91 -7.21
CA ASN A 71 -25.67 -24.21 -7.61
C ASN A 71 -26.77 -25.11 -8.20
N MET A 72 -27.93 -25.15 -7.55
CA MET A 72 -29.08 -25.93 -8.03
C MET A 72 -29.67 -25.35 -9.32
N ALA A 73 -29.80 -24.02 -9.41
CA ALA A 73 -30.32 -23.34 -10.58
C ALA A 73 -29.44 -23.58 -11.82
N LEU A 74 -28.12 -23.41 -11.67
CA LEU A 74 -27.16 -23.58 -12.76
C LEU A 74 -27.12 -25.03 -13.25
N GLU A 75 -27.18 -26.00 -12.33
CA GLU A 75 -27.30 -27.42 -12.67
C GLU A 75 -28.60 -27.70 -13.43
N SER A 76 -29.73 -27.15 -12.95
CA SER A 76 -31.02 -27.25 -13.65
C SER A 76 -30.95 -26.66 -15.06
N ILE A 77 -30.32 -25.50 -15.24
CA ILE A 77 -30.12 -24.88 -16.56
C ILE A 77 -29.28 -25.78 -17.47
N ARG A 78 -28.20 -26.35 -16.93
CA ARG A 78 -27.32 -27.27 -17.64
C ARG A 78 -28.08 -28.51 -18.12
N THR A 79 -28.88 -29.13 -17.25
CA THR A 79 -29.59 -30.38 -17.57
C THR A 79 -30.83 -30.17 -18.43
N GLN A 80 -31.59 -29.08 -18.21
CA GLN A 80 -32.88 -28.87 -18.89
C GLN A 80 -32.75 -28.06 -20.18
N TYR A 81 -31.77 -27.14 -20.26
CA TYR A 81 -31.64 -26.20 -21.37
C TYR A 81 -30.28 -26.30 -22.09
N GLY A 82 -29.42 -27.24 -21.69
CA GLY A 82 -28.11 -27.48 -22.32
C GLY A 82 -27.02 -26.49 -21.89
N GLY A 83 -27.28 -25.64 -20.89
CA GLY A 83 -26.29 -24.73 -20.31
C GLY A 83 -25.90 -23.53 -21.19
N ALA A 84 -25.04 -22.68 -20.62
CA ALA A 84 -24.47 -21.52 -21.28
C ALA A 84 -22.95 -21.45 -21.09
N LYS A 85 -22.24 -20.76 -22.00
CA LYS A 85 -20.78 -20.52 -21.87
C LYS A 85 -20.49 -19.59 -20.68
N TYR A 86 -21.29 -18.53 -20.54
CA TYR A 86 -21.24 -17.62 -19.41
C TYR A 86 -22.57 -17.56 -18.67
N TYR A 87 -22.49 -17.24 -17.39
CA TYR A 87 -23.64 -16.98 -16.53
C TYR A 87 -23.45 -15.62 -15.86
N VAL A 88 -24.47 -14.78 -15.91
CA VAL A 88 -24.53 -13.54 -15.11
C VAL A 88 -25.58 -13.75 -14.03
N LEU A 89 -25.20 -13.45 -12.78
CA LEU A 89 -25.97 -13.81 -11.58
C LEU A 89 -26.45 -12.53 -10.85
N PRO A 90 -27.35 -11.74 -11.44
CA PRO A 90 -27.88 -10.55 -10.78
C PRO A 90 -28.84 -10.91 -9.64
N ASN A 91 -28.88 -10.08 -8.60
CA ASN A 91 -29.93 -10.17 -7.59
C ASN A 91 -31.30 -9.78 -8.19
N SER A 92 -32.38 -10.14 -7.50
CA SER A 92 -33.75 -9.76 -7.89
C SER A 92 -34.05 -8.27 -7.73
N ASP A 93 -33.21 -7.53 -7.01
CA ASP A 93 -33.42 -6.14 -6.59
C ASP A 93 -32.53 -5.11 -7.31
N ILE A 94 -31.98 -5.46 -8.47
CA ILE A 94 -31.10 -4.56 -9.25
C ILE A 94 -31.77 -3.94 -10.47
N GLU A 95 -31.37 -2.71 -10.80
CA GLU A 95 -31.67 -2.07 -12.08
C GLU A 95 -30.44 -2.16 -13.00
N VAL A 96 -30.65 -2.44 -14.29
CA VAL A 96 -29.57 -2.51 -15.29
C VAL A 96 -29.71 -1.42 -16.34
N THR A 97 -28.59 -1.05 -16.96
CA THR A 97 -28.54 -0.02 -18.01
C THR A 97 -28.40 -0.63 -19.40
N PRO A 98 -28.79 0.08 -20.48
CA PRO A 98 -28.53 -0.36 -21.84
C PRO A 98 -27.05 -0.71 -22.09
N GLY A 99 -26.83 -1.86 -22.73
CA GLY A 99 -25.49 -2.35 -23.06
C GLY A 99 -24.65 -2.78 -21.86
N TRP A 100 -25.24 -3.07 -20.71
CA TRP A 100 -24.48 -3.50 -19.51
C TRP A 100 -23.73 -4.83 -19.70
N LEU A 101 -24.18 -5.71 -20.60
CA LEU A 101 -23.58 -7.03 -20.86
C LEU A 101 -22.41 -6.97 -21.84
N SER A 102 -22.54 -6.18 -22.92
CA SER A 102 -21.60 -6.21 -24.05
C SER A 102 -20.14 -5.96 -23.67
N PRO A 103 -19.78 -4.96 -22.82
CA PRO A 103 -18.39 -4.74 -22.42
C PRO A 103 -17.79 -5.92 -21.65
N MET A 104 -18.59 -6.56 -20.79
CA MET A 104 -18.15 -7.72 -20.02
C MET A 104 -17.92 -8.94 -20.91
N LEU A 105 -18.87 -9.22 -21.82
CA LEU A 105 -18.73 -10.31 -22.78
C LEU A 105 -17.53 -10.11 -23.71
N ALA A 106 -17.34 -8.90 -24.21
CA ALA A 106 -16.18 -8.57 -25.05
C ALA A 106 -14.85 -8.80 -24.32
N LEU A 107 -14.77 -8.43 -23.04
CA LEU A 107 -13.58 -8.66 -22.21
C LEU A 107 -13.29 -10.16 -22.02
N LEU A 108 -14.33 -10.95 -21.69
CA LEU A 108 -14.19 -12.39 -21.47
C LEU A 108 -13.80 -13.13 -22.76
N GLU A 109 -14.40 -12.78 -23.90
CA GLU A 109 -14.05 -13.37 -25.20
C GLU A 109 -12.64 -12.98 -25.66
N ALA A 110 -12.22 -11.72 -25.45
CA ALA A 110 -10.91 -11.25 -25.88
C ALA A 110 -9.74 -11.83 -25.07
N ASN A 111 -9.99 -12.31 -23.84
CA ASN A 111 -8.94 -12.79 -22.95
C ASN A 111 -9.33 -14.08 -22.23
N PRO A 112 -8.98 -15.26 -22.78
CA PRO A 112 -9.29 -16.56 -22.20
C PRO A 112 -8.71 -16.81 -20.80
N ARG A 113 -7.80 -15.95 -20.30
CA ARG A 113 -7.26 -16.06 -18.93
C ARG A 113 -8.16 -15.42 -17.88
N ILE A 114 -9.19 -14.67 -18.27
CA ILE A 114 -10.15 -14.05 -17.35
C ILE A 114 -11.31 -15.02 -17.15
N ALA A 115 -11.48 -15.52 -15.93
CA ALA A 115 -12.55 -16.47 -15.60
C ALA A 115 -13.88 -15.79 -15.20
N ALA A 116 -13.83 -14.57 -14.68
CA ALA A 116 -15.00 -13.83 -14.23
C ALA A 116 -14.74 -12.31 -14.27
N CYS A 117 -15.81 -11.53 -14.43
CA CYS A 117 -15.79 -10.08 -14.33
C CYS A 117 -17.11 -9.59 -13.71
N GLN A 118 -17.13 -8.33 -13.28
CA GLN A 118 -18.29 -7.67 -12.70
C GLN A 118 -18.39 -6.25 -13.27
N PRO A 119 -19.59 -5.71 -13.52
CA PRO A 119 -19.72 -4.30 -13.88
C PRO A 119 -19.59 -3.44 -12.63
N LYS A 120 -19.48 -2.13 -12.81
CA LYS A 120 -19.58 -1.20 -11.68
C LYS A 120 -21.03 -1.17 -11.19
N ILE A 121 -21.24 -1.22 -9.88
CA ILE A 121 -22.55 -1.09 -9.23
C ILE A 121 -22.67 0.34 -8.70
N ARG A 122 -23.72 1.04 -9.15
CA ARG A 122 -24.08 2.39 -8.68
C ARG A 122 -25.19 2.28 -7.64
N SER A 123 -25.19 3.20 -6.68
CA SER A 123 -26.26 3.25 -5.68
C SER A 123 -27.60 3.54 -6.36
N TYR A 124 -28.62 2.76 -6.01
CA TYR A 124 -29.97 2.97 -6.54
C TYR A 124 -30.56 4.30 -6.08
N ASP A 125 -30.39 4.64 -4.79
CA ASP A 125 -30.90 5.87 -4.19
C ASP A 125 -30.04 7.10 -4.55
N GLN A 126 -28.71 6.92 -4.60
CA GLN A 126 -27.76 7.98 -4.95
C GLN A 126 -27.11 7.68 -6.29
N ARG A 127 -27.87 7.87 -7.38
CA ARG A 127 -27.49 7.41 -8.71
C ARG A 127 -26.11 7.88 -9.17
N THR A 128 -25.60 9.03 -8.74
CA THR A 128 -24.25 9.53 -9.12
C THR A 128 -23.09 8.85 -8.37
N LEU A 129 -23.36 8.06 -7.34
CA LEU A 129 -22.35 7.41 -6.51
C LEU A 129 -22.21 5.91 -6.83
N PHE A 130 -21.01 5.37 -6.58
CA PHE A 130 -20.80 3.92 -6.55
C PHE A 130 -21.37 3.34 -5.27
N GLU A 131 -22.07 2.21 -5.41
CA GLU A 131 -22.36 1.34 -4.28
C GLU A 131 -21.20 0.35 -4.08
N HIS A 132 -20.74 -0.24 -5.19
CA HIS A 132 -19.62 -1.15 -5.19
C HIS A 132 -18.96 -1.22 -6.57
N ALA A 133 -17.63 -1.13 -6.66
CA ALA A 133 -16.90 -1.25 -7.92
C ALA A 133 -16.13 -2.59 -8.04
N GLY A 134 -16.51 -3.57 -7.23
CA GLY A 134 -15.83 -4.86 -7.09
C GLY A 134 -14.80 -4.86 -5.97
N ALA A 135 -14.53 -6.04 -5.43
CA ALA A 135 -13.44 -6.30 -4.51
C ALA A 135 -12.59 -7.50 -5.00
N ALA A 136 -11.47 -7.22 -5.66
CA ALA A 136 -10.38 -8.20 -5.86
C ALA A 136 -9.19 -7.76 -4.99
N GLY A 137 -8.99 -8.38 -3.81
CA GLY A 137 -7.89 -7.96 -2.92
C GLY A 137 -8.04 -8.15 -1.40
N GLY A 138 -9.15 -8.71 -0.90
CA GLY A 138 -9.16 -9.40 0.40
C GLY A 138 -9.28 -8.58 1.69
N PHE A 139 -9.78 -7.33 1.66
CA PHE A 139 -10.06 -6.59 2.91
C PHE A 139 -11.54 -6.60 3.26
N VAL A 140 -11.83 -6.66 4.56
CA VAL A 140 -13.16 -6.57 5.15
C VAL A 140 -13.09 -5.47 6.20
N ASP A 141 -14.00 -4.51 6.15
CA ASP A 141 -14.08 -3.49 7.19
C ASP A 141 -14.72 -4.02 8.48
N TRP A 142 -14.79 -3.20 9.53
CA TRP A 142 -15.36 -3.61 10.82
C TRP A 142 -16.86 -3.92 10.77
N LEU A 143 -17.55 -3.51 9.69
CA LEU A 143 -18.96 -3.78 9.43
C LEU A 143 -19.18 -5.03 8.57
N GLY A 144 -18.11 -5.70 8.14
CA GLY A 144 -18.19 -6.89 7.29
C GLY A 144 -18.25 -6.59 5.79
N TYR A 145 -18.09 -5.33 5.36
CA TYR A 145 -18.08 -4.99 3.94
C TYR A 145 -16.72 -5.30 3.32
N VAL A 146 -16.75 -6.10 2.25
CA VAL A 146 -15.58 -6.39 1.45
C VAL A 146 -15.21 -5.17 0.59
N PHE A 147 -13.94 -4.78 0.59
CA PHE A 147 -13.46 -3.65 -0.21
C PHE A 147 -12.02 -3.86 -0.68
N CYS A 148 -11.60 -3.00 -1.61
CA CYS A 148 -10.22 -2.93 -2.08
C CYS A 148 -9.60 -1.56 -1.82
N ARG A 149 -8.33 -1.54 -1.38
CA ARG A 149 -7.54 -0.30 -1.28
C ARG A 149 -6.82 0.08 -2.58
N GLY A 150 -6.90 -0.75 -3.62
CA GLY A 150 -6.09 -0.61 -4.84
C GLY A 150 -4.62 -1.01 -4.61
N ARG A 151 -3.70 -0.47 -5.43
CA ARG A 151 -2.24 -0.60 -5.21
C ARG A 151 -1.80 0.40 -4.13
N VAL A 152 -1.22 -0.09 -3.05
CA VAL A 152 -0.65 0.75 -1.99
C VAL A 152 0.81 1.00 -2.33
N PHE A 153 1.18 2.26 -2.56
CA PHE A 153 2.55 2.69 -2.75
C PHE A 153 3.10 3.21 -1.42
N ALA A 154 4.18 2.61 -0.93
CA ALA A 154 4.87 3.04 0.26
C ALA A 154 6.24 3.60 -0.11
N LEU A 155 6.50 4.83 0.32
CA LEU A 155 7.74 5.56 0.08
C LEU A 155 8.42 5.76 1.44
N THR A 156 9.57 5.11 1.66
CA THR A 156 10.26 5.11 2.98
C THR A 156 11.78 5.24 2.81
N GLY A 157 12.51 5.39 3.92
CA GLY A 157 13.99 5.36 3.90
C GLY A 157 14.65 6.67 3.43
N PHE A 158 13.95 7.80 3.49
CA PHE A 158 14.40 9.10 3.01
C PHE A 158 15.30 9.87 4.00
N ALA A 159 16.06 9.23 4.89
CA ALA A 159 16.89 9.97 5.85
C ALA A 159 17.85 10.98 5.17
N LYS A 160 18.26 12.04 5.90
CA LYS A 160 19.17 13.13 5.46
C LYS A 160 18.74 13.87 4.20
N TRP A 161 18.96 13.28 3.02
CA TRP A 161 18.59 13.82 1.70
C TRP A 161 17.09 13.64 1.38
N GLY A 162 16.27 13.63 2.41
CA GLY A 162 14.88 13.20 2.30
C GLY A 162 14.01 14.15 1.52
N MET A 163 14.28 15.45 1.61
CA MET A 163 13.48 16.45 0.91
C MET A 163 13.57 16.29 -0.60
N THR A 164 14.75 15.98 -1.15
CA THR A 164 14.93 15.78 -2.59
C THR A 164 14.48 14.39 -3.02
N ASN A 165 14.88 13.35 -2.28
CA ASN A 165 14.55 11.97 -2.63
C ASN A 165 13.06 11.63 -2.45
N ALA A 166 12.38 12.23 -1.48
CA ALA A 166 10.94 12.05 -1.33
C ALA A 166 10.16 12.70 -2.50
N VAL A 167 10.60 13.88 -2.96
CA VAL A 167 10.00 14.52 -4.14
C VAL A 167 10.24 13.70 -5.40
N ALA A 168 11.47 13.22 -5.61
CA ALA A 168 11.77 12.32 -6.73
C ALA A 168 10.92 11.04 -6.67
N ALA A 169 10.84 10.39 -5.50
CA ALA A 169 10.02 9.19 -5.31
C ALA A 169 8.51 9.45 -5.50
N ALA A 170 8.01 10.63 -5.13
CA ALA A 170 6.61 11.01 -5.37
C ALA A 170 6.32 11.20 -6.87
N LEU A 171 7.19 11.90 -7.60
CA LEU A 171 7.07 12.10 -9.05
C LEU A 171 7.14 10.77 -9.82
N ALA A 172 8.05 9.90 -9.38
CA ALA A 172 8.20 8.53 -9.81
C ALA A 172 6.89 7.73 -9.74
N VAL A 173 6.33 7.61 -8.53
CA VAL A 173 5.08 6.88 -8.27
C VAL A 173 3.89 7.51 -9.01
N ALA A 174 3.78 8.84 -9.03
CA ALA A 174 2.71 9.52 -9.75
C ALA A 174 2.75 9.21 -11.26
N GLY A 175 3.95 9.21 -11.85
CA GLY A 175 4.15 8.86 -13.24
C GLY A 175 3.84 7.38 -13.53
N GLU A 176 4.21 6.44 -12.64
CA GLU A 176 3.78 5.03 -12.76
C GLU A 176 2.24 4.89 -12.74
N ILE A 177 1.56 5.62 -11.85
CA ILE A 177 0.09 5.61 -11.75
C ILE A 177 -0.55 6.14 -13.05
N GLN A 178 0.04 7.18 -13.64
CA GLN A 178 -0.45 7.81 -14.87
C GLN A 178 0.00 7.10 -16.15
N GLY A 179 0.90 6.11 -16.07
CA GLY A 179 1.47 5.42 -17.23
C GLY A 179 2.54 6.23 -17.98
N SER A 180 3.11 7.25 -17.35
CA SER A 180 4.16 8.13 -17.92
C SER A 180 5.23 8.48 -16.87
N PRO A 181 6.01 7.51 -16.36
CA PRO A 181 7.06 7.77 -15.39
C PRO A 181 8.21 8.63 -15.96
N PRO A 182 8.88 9.46 -15.13
CA PRO A 182 10.09 10.16 -15.54
C PRO A 182 11.19 9.19 -16.02
N SER A 183 12.03 9.61 -16.97
CA SER A 183 13.06 8.72 -17.56
C SER A 183 14.09 8.19 -16.57
N TRP A 184 14.40 8.94 -15.50
CA TRP A 184 15.32 8.53 -14.43
C TRP A 184 14.71 7.57 -13.41
N HIS A 185 13.41 7.30 -13.51
CA HIS A 185 12.66 6.47 -12.58
C HIS A 185 13.25 5.06 -12.43
N GLU A 186 13.54 4.41 -13.56
CA GLU A 186 14.07 3.03 -13.58
C GLU A 186 15.38 2.93 -12.82
N THR A 187 16.28 3.90 -13.03
CA THR A 187 17.58 3.98 -12.34
C THR A 187 17.45 4.07 -10.82
N LEU A 188 16.41 4.77 -10.30
CA LEU A 188 16.17 4.88 -8.86
C LEU A 188 15.44 3.67 -8.28
N ARG A 189 14.69 2.95 -9.11
CA ARG A 189 13.87 1.80 -8.69
C ARG A 189 14.66 0.50 -8.64
N GLU A 190 15.62 0.34 -9.56
CA GLU A 190 16.40 -0.88 -9.69
C GLU A 190 17.58 -0.91 -8.72
N ARG A 191 17.36 -1.41 -7.49
CA ARG A 191 18.47 -1.90 -6.66
C ARG A 191 18.92 -3.27 -7.17
N HIS A 192 19.91 -3.27 -8.05
CA HIS A 192 20.57 -4.49 -8.49
C HIS A 192 21.50 -5.00 -7.38
N HIS A 193 21.04 -5.90 -6.51
CA HIS A 193 21.92 -6.59 -5.56
C HIS A 193 22.87 -7.55 -6.29
N GLY A 194 23.94 -7.02 -6.86
CA GLY A 194 25.01 -7.78 -7.52
C GLY A 194 26.22 -7.99 -6.61
N ILE A 195 27.10 -8.92 -6.97
CA ILE A 195 28.38 -9.17 -6.27
C ILE A 195 29.24 -7.90 -6.17
N ARG A 196 29.14 -6.98 -7.15
CA ARG A 196 29.85 -5.69 -7.13
C ARG A 196 29.35 -4.75 -6.03
N ASP A 197 28.07 -4.81 -5.67
CA ASP A 197 27.51 -4.01 -4.57
C ASP A 197 27.97 -4.53 -3.20
N VAL A 198 28.24 -5.83 -3.09
CA VAL A 198 28.87 -6.40 -1.89
C VAL A 198 30.29 -5.85 -1.73
N LEU A 199 31.07 -5.78 -2.82
CA LEU A 199 32.43 -5.23 -2.77
C LEU A 199 32.46 -3.74 -2.41
N SER A 200 31.59 -2.92 -3.04
CA SER A 200 31.51 -1.49 -2.72
C SER A 200 31.01 -1.25 -1.29
N THR A 201 30.10 -2.10 -0.78
CA THR A 201 29.65 -2.06 0.62
C THR A 201 30.77 -2.44 1.58
N VAL A 202 31.60 -3.44 1.23
CA VAL A 202 32.78 -3.82 2.02
C VAL A 202 33.81 -2.69 2.04
N GLU A 203 34.09 -2.06 0.91
CA GLU A 203 35.03 -0.94 0.80
C GLU A 203 34.55 0.29 1.59
N ALA A 204 33.27 0.64 1.47
CA ALA A 204 32.66 1.73 2.25
C ALA A 204 32.75 1.47 3.76
N ASN A 205 32.42 0.25 4.21
CA ASN A 205 32.54 -0.13 5.61
C ASN A 205 34.00 -0.25 6.08
N ALA A 206 34.92 -0.68 5.21
CA ALA A 206 36.35 -0.71 5.52
C ALA A 206 36.91 0.69 5.76
N THR A 207 36.45 1.68 4.99
CA THR A 207 36.81 3.09 5.21
C THR A 207 36.31 3.60 6.57
N VAL A 208 35.10 3.21 6.98
CA VAL A 208 34.56 3.49 8.33
C VAL A 208 35.42 2.82 9.40
N GLY A 209 35.77 1.54 9.23
CA GLY A 209 36.64 0.80 10.15
C GLY A 209 38.02 1.43 10.29
N ALA A 210 38.64 1.84 9.18
CA ALA A 210 39.91 2.55 9.17
C ALA A 210 39.81 3.89 9.91
N ARG A 211 38.74 4.67 9.68
CA ARG A 211 38.49 5.92 10.41
C ARG A 211 38.28 5.70 11.90
N MET A 212 37.57 4.64 12.28
CA MET A 212 37.40 4.25 13.68
C MET A 212 38.75 3.99 14.34
N VAL A 213 39.59 3.13 13.76
CA VAL A 213 40.94 2.83 14.30
C VAL A 213 41.82 4.08 14.33
N SER A 214 41.85 4.85 13.24
CA SER A 214 42.69 6.07 13.15
C SER A 214 42.27 7.14 14.16
N GLY A 215 40.97 7.32 14.42
CA GLY A 215 40.48 8.28 15.41
C GLY A 215 40.90 7.91 16.83
N TRP A 216 40.94 6.62 17.13
CA TRP A 216 41.43 6.09 18.40
C TRP A 216 42.96 6.02 18.49
N ALA A 217 43.70 6.30 17.43
CA ALA A 217 45.17 6.32 17.42
C ALA A 217 45.78 7.72 17.20
N ALA A 218 45.04 8.66 16.61
CA ALA A 218 45.54 9.99 16.29
C ALA A 218 45.81 10.82 17.57
N PRO A 219 46.90 11.62 17.59
CA PRO A 219 47.07 12.65 18.59
C PRO A 219 45.94 13.69 18.48
N GLY A 220 45.58 14.29 19.61
CA GLY A 220 44.51 15.28 19.69
C GLY A 220 44.65 16.37 18.62
N ALA A 221 43.55 16.69 17.94
CA ALA A 221 43.47 17.76 16.97
C ALA A 221 42.56 18.86 17.55
N GLY A 222 43.00 20.10 17.43
CA GLY A 222 42.25 21.28 17.86
C GLY A 222 42.26 22.36 16.79
N SER A 223 41.18 23.12 16.71
CA SER A 223 41.13 24.45 16.12
C SER A 223 39.98 25.24 16.74
N ALA A 224 40.28 26.46 17.19
CA ALA A 224 39.67 27.72 16.75
C ALA A 224 40.40 28.87 17.46
N SER A 225 40.42 30.03 16.80
CA SER A 225 41.08 31.28 17.23
C SER A 225 40.35 31.94 18.41
N GLU A 226 41.12 32.58 19.30
CA GLU A 226 40.56 33.30 20.46
C GLU A 226 39.42 34.26 20.07
N PRO A 227 38.31 34.31 20.84
CA PRO A 227 38.12 33.74 22.19
C PRO A 227 37.41 32.36 22.23
N GLU A 228 37.13 31.73 21.09
CA GLU A 228 36.49 30.42 21.03
C GLU A 228 37.55 29.32 20.88
N ARG A 229 37.42 28.23 21.64
CA ARG A 229 38.41 27.14 21.62
C ARG A 229 37.70 25.81 21.67
N ALA A 230 38.02 24.91 20.75
CA ALA A 230 37.57 23.54 20.83
C ALA A 230 38.68 22.58 20.42
N GLN A 231 38.84 21.52 21.22
CA GLN A 231 39.90 20.54 21.04
C GLN A 231 39.50 19.18 21.57
N VAL A 232 40.00 18.13 20.92
CA VAL A 232 39.95 16.79 21.47
C VAL A 232 41.29 16.49 22.12
N GLU A 233 41.27 16.24 23.41
CA GLU A 233 42.42 15.85 24.22
C GLU A 233 42.30 14.40 24.70
N ARG A 234 43.35 13.90 25.36
CA ARG A 234 43.31 12.60 26.03
C ARG A 234 43.54 12.76 27.52
N ASP A 235 42.59 12.24 28.30
CA ASP A 235 42.72 12.02 29.73
C ASP A 235 43.04 10.54 29.96
N GLY A 236 44.33 10.24 30.06
CA GLY A 236 44.86 8.86 30.00
C GLY A 236 44.53 8.17 28.67
N VAL A 237 43.70 7.12 28.72
CA VAL A 237 43.24 6.39 27.53
C VAL A 237 41.93 6.93 26.97
N ARG A 238 41.25 7.83 27.68
CA ARG A 238 39.91 8.32 27.31
C ARG A 238 40.03 9.60 26.49
N PRO A 239 39.46 9.65 25.28
CA PRO A 239 39.43 10.88 24.50
C PRO A 239 38.33 11.81 25.03
N VAL A 240 38.70 13.06 25.31
CA VAL A 240 37.85 14.09 25.93
C VAL A 240 37.72 15.24 24.94
N ALA A 241 36.50 15.69 24.70
CA ALA A 241 36.18 16.85 23.89
C ALA A 241 35.94 18.04 24.81
N GLU A 242 36.70 19.11 24.62
CA GLU A 242 36.54 20.37 25.36
C GLU A 242 36.21 21.48 24.37
N SER A 243 35.14 22.23 24.64
CA SER A 243 34.73 23.39 23.84
C SER A 243 34.34 24.55 24.72
N THR A 244 34.82 25.74 24.36
CA THR A 244 34.43 27.03 24.92
C THR A 244 33.74 27.83 23.82
N VAL A 245 32.43 28.04 23.97
CA VAL A 245 31.58 28.83 23.06
C VAL A 245 30.80 29.83 23.89
N ASP A 246 30.77 31.09 23.47
CA ASP A 246 30.06 32.18 24.19
C ASP A 246 30.46 32.29 25.68
N GLY A 247 31.73 31.98 26.00
CA GLY A 247 32.27 32.00 27.37
C GLY A 247 31.91 30.80 28.25
N VAL A 248 31.19 29.80 27.72
CA VAL A 248 30.83 28.57 28.43
C VAL A 248 31.75 27.44 28.00
N THR A 249 32.51 26.88 28.95
CA THR A 249 33.36 25.71 28.71
C THR A 249 32.64 24.42 29.10
N CYS A 250 32.58 23.49 28.15
CA CYS A 250 32.02 22.15 28.33
C CYS A 250 33.12 21.10 28.14
N ARG A 251 33.18 20.13 29.07
CA ARG A 251 34.08 18.98 29.00
C ARG A 251 33.24 17.69 28.85
N LEU A 252 33.44 16.99 27.75
CA LEU A 252 32.59 15.91 27.27
C LEU A 252 33.43 14.70 26.87
N SER A 253 32.81 13.53 26.79
CA SER A 253 33.39 12.38 26.11
C SER A 253 33.49 12.69 24.62
N ALA A 254 34.68 12.53 24.02
CA ALA A 254 34.81 12.66 22.57
C ALA A 254 34.29 11.42 21.81
N VAL A 255 33.80 10.41 22.54
CA VAL A 255 33.29 9.15 21.97
C VAL A 255 31.83 9.31 21.60
N CYS A 256 31.53 9.27 20.31
CA CYS A 256 30.17 9.32 19.79
C CYS A 256 29.32 8.17 20.34
N THR A 257 28.15 8.51 20.88
CA THR A 257 27.20 7.58 21.50
C THR A 257 26.49 6.62 20.55
N HIS A 258 26.68 6.77 19.23
CA HIS A 258 26.16 5.85 18.22
C HIS A 258 27.01 4.57 18.12
N LEU A 259 28.23 4.68 17.60
CA LEU A 259 29.12 3.53 17.36
C LEU A 259 30.59 3.81 17.73
N GLY A 260 30.82 4.71 18.69
CA GLY A 260 32.15 4.89 19.31
C GLY A 260 33.18 5.64 18.46
N GLY A 261 32.75 6.37 17.43
CA GLY A 261 33.63 7.23 16.64
C GLY A 261 34.11 8.45 17.44
N ILE A 262 35.36 8.86 17.23
CA ILE A 262 35.90 10.07 17.87
C ILE A 262 35.41 11.30 17.10
N VAL A 263 34.67 12.17 17.78
CA VAL A 263 34.12 13.40 17.19
C VAL A 263 35.24 14.39 16.83
N ARG A 264 34.95 15.29 15.91
CA ARG A 264 35.83 16.41 15.53
C ARG A 264 35.07 17.71 15.62
N TRP A 265 35.76 18.78 15.96
CA TRP A 265 35.16 20.09 15.98
C TRP A 265 34.94 20.62 14.56
N ASN A 266 33.79 21.26 14.34
CA ASN A 266 33.43 21.95 13.11
C ASN A 266 33.22 23.43 13.43
N ASP A 267 34.23 24.24 13.09
CA ASP A 267 34.28 25.68 13.35
C ASP A 267 33.12 26.44 12.70
N ALA A 268 32.71 26.06 11.49
CA ALA A 268 31.67 26.77 10.75
C ALA A 268 30.29 26.67 11.42
N GLU A 269 30.06 25.59 12.16
CA GLU A 269 28.76 25.23 12.73
C GLU A 269 28.79 25.17 14.25
N ARG A 270 29.95 25.42 14.88
CA ARG A 270 30.19 25.33 16.33
C ARG A 270 29.65 24.02 16.92
N SER A 271 30.00 22.91 16.27
CA SER A 271 29.44 21.57 16.56
C SER A 271 30.52 20.47 16.57
N TRP A 272 30.24 19.41 17.29
CA TRP A 272 31.01 18.16 17.29
C TRP A 272 30.44 17.20 16.26
N ASP A 273 31.22 16.87 15.23
CA ASP A 273 30.80 16.01 14.12
C ASP A 273 31.52 14.64 14.18
N CYS A 274 30.75 13.56 14.13
CA CYS A 274 31.27 12.19 14.09
C CYS A 274 31.59 11.78 12.64
N PRO A 275 32.85 11.51 12.29
CA PRO A 275 33.27 11.23 10.91
C PRO A 275 32.89 9.84 10.40
N LEU A 276 32.26 9.00 11.24
CA LEU A 276 31.86 7.63 10.89
C LEU A 276 30.51 7.61 10.15
N HIS A 277 29.44 8.04 10.83
CA HIS A 277 28.07 7.97 10.31
C HIS A 277 27.37 9.34 10.27
N GLY A 278 28.09 10.40 10.65
CA GLY A 278 27.64 11.79 10.55
C GLY A 278 26.70 12.24 11.67
N SER A 279 26.75 11.62 12.86
CA SER A 279 26.09 12.20 14.03
C SER A 279 26.71 13.54 14.38
N ARG A 280 25.88 14.51 14.75
CA ARG A 280 26.31 15.87 15.10
C ARG A 280 25.81 16.24 16.48
N PHE A 281 26.63 16.93 17.24
CA PHE A 281 26.32 17.38 18.60
C PHE A 281 26.64 18.86 18.75
N ALA A 282 25.87 19.58 19.57
CA ALA A 282 26.14 20.95 19.95
C ALA A 282 27.40 21.03 20.82
N ALA A 283 27.92 22.24 21.03
CA ALA A 283 29.08 22.48 21.88
C ALA A 283 28.94 21.91 23.31
N ASP A 284 27.72 21.83 23.84
CA ASP A 284 27.43 21.27 25.16
C ASP A 284 27.20 19.74 25.16
N GLY A 285 27.31 19.10 24.00
CA GLY A 285 27.15 17.66 23.82
C GLY A 285 25.75 17.21 23.42
N THR A 286 24.77 18.12 23.34
CA THR A 286 23.39 17.79 22.95
C THR A 286 23.32 17.29 21.51
N VAL A 287 22.57 16.22 21.24
CA VAL A 287 22.39 15.71 19.87
C VAL A 287 21.67 16.75 19.00
N ILE A 288 22.29 17.10 17.87
CA ILE A 288 21.67 17.91 16.81
C ILE A 288 21.08 17.00 15.72
N GLU A 289 21.88 16.04 15.24
CA GLU A 289 21.53 15.17 14.11
C GLU A 289 22.01 13.74 14.35
N GLY A 290 21.13 12.78 14.05
CA GLY A 290 21.40 11.35 14.20
C GLY A 290 22.47 10.80 13.23
N PRO A 291 22.89 9.52 13.38
CA PRO A 291 22.09 8.44 13.98
C PRO A 291 22.14 8.30 15.52
N ALA A 292 23.00 9.03 16.22
CA ALA A 292 23.00 9.05 17.68
C ALA A 292 21.64 9.51 18.22
N THR A 293 21.15 8.87 19.29
CA THR A 293 19.90 9.23 19.96
C THR A 293 20.12 9.69 21.41
N ARG A 294 21.38 9.87 21.81
CA ARG A 294 21.80 10.27 23.16
C ARG A 294 22.93 11.26 23.07
N ASP A 295 22.92 12.24 23.96
CA ASP A 295 23.95 13.28 24.09
C ASP A 295 25.32 12.69 24.44
N LEU A 296 26.39 13.45 24.21
CA LEU A 296 27.72 13.08 24.69
C LEU A 296 27.77 13.12 26.22
N ASP A 297 28.41 12.11 26.82
CA ASP A 297 28.53 12.03 28.27
C ASP A 297 29.41 13.17 28.80
N ARG A 298 28.98 13.82 29.89
CA ARG A 298 29.81 14.83 30.57
C ARG A 298 30.98 14.17 31.30
N VAL A 299 32.13 14.83 31.28
CA VAL A 299 33.34 14.38 31.97
C VAL A 299 33.65 15.38 33.08
N GLU A 300 33.77 14.90 34.32
CA GLU A 300 34.16 15.75 35.45
C GLU A 300 35.57 16.33 35.24
N ALA A 301 35.80 17.56 35.69
CA ALA A 301 37.15 18.14 35.70
C ALA A 301 38.03 17.32 36.66
N PRO A 302 39.35 17.16 36.39
CA PRO A 302 40.23 16.49 37.33
C PRO A 302 40.18 17.26 38.66
N ALA A 303 40.06 16.55 39.79
CA ALA A 303 40.22 17.18 41.10
C ALA A 303 41.64 17.78 41.16
N GLY A 304 41.73 19.10 41.34
CA GLY A 304 42.99 19.83 41.29
C GLY A 304 44.02 19.32 42.31
N GLU A 305 45.28 19.27 41.88
CA GLU A 305 46.46 19.29 42.75
C GLU A 305 46.66 20.68 43.37
#